data_AF-A0A6H9Y8T1-F1
#
_entry.id   AF-A0A6H9Y8T1-F1
#
_cell.length_a   1.000
_cell.length_b   1.000
_cell.length_c   1.000
_cell.angle_alpha   90.00
_cell.angle_beta   90.00
_cell.angle_gamma   90.00
#
_symmetry.space_group_name_H-M   'P 1'
#
loop_
_entity.id
_entity.type
_entity.pdbx_description
1 polymer ?
#
loop_
_entity_poly.entity_id
_entity_poly.type
_entity_poly.pdbx_seq_one_letter_code
_entity_poly.pdbx_strand_id
1 'polypeptide(L)'
;MGKDDRRIVFSAAIVLLVMAVLPAGLLLGPLHLGEGEAARLAAVLTFIGVLVTSSVSLIGFMVNRQTERRLQTEQVEQSRQLRLDSAMRAGQLIAPADGGSSDPAALASGLLALTKLDNADLAVTLLVDLWSPENPRVSHETAVLVIDAALRSRSSNALLIAAELLCRHSTRLNACQSLHWPSAVEGCWVPDLSPRAKLLLVEALLNMTLAGSTNESALRAIAVRLYGIWRNDPEDRVRGCIGKLIDSLIGRLNDLGYKDFMQGTQQVMLSELQEAARSRSDNPDGYLDRLSTRFADELRDWAQQCEGLPTEPGCLATAD
;
A
#
# COMPACT_ATOMS: atom_id res chain seq x y z
N MET A 1 18.96 -35.77 6.15
CA MET A 1 18.20 -36.26 4.98
C MET A 1 16.80 -36.59 5.46
N GLY A 2 15.78 -35.93 4.91
CA GLY A 2 14.40 -36.16 5.33
C GLY A 2 13.97 -37.60 5.03
N LYS A 3 12.99 -38.11 5.78
CA LYS A 3 12.41 -39.46 5.53
C LYS A 3 11.91 -39.60 4.08
N ASP A 4 11.48 -38.49 3.48
CA ASP A 4 11.02 -38.42 2.09
C ASP A 4 12.16 -38.46 1.07
N ASP A 5 13.31 -37.84 1.37
CA ASP A 5 14.51 -37.90 0.51
C ASP A 5 14.97 -39.35 0.33
N ARG A 6 14.95 -40.14 1.42
CA ARG A 6 15.35 -41.55 1.38
C ARG A 6 14.40 -42.40 0.53
N ARG A 7 13.10 -42.09 0.53
CA ARG A 7 12.11 -42.78 -0.32
C ARG A 7 12.30 -42.46 -1.79
N ILE A 8 12.55 -41.19 -2.12
CA ILE A 8 12.77 -40.76 -3.51
C ILE A 8 14.03 -41.41 -4.08
N VAL A 9 15.15 -41.34 -3.35
CA VAL A 9 16.41 -41.97 -3.78
C VAL A 9 16.24 -43.49 -3.94
N PHE A 10 15.53 -44.15 -3.03
CA PHE A 10 15.26 -45.58 -3.13
C PHE A 10 14.39 -45.94 -4.33
N SER A 11 13.34 -45.14 -4.62
CA SER A 11 12.50 -45.34 -5.81
C SER A 11 13.27 -45.12 -7.11
N ALA A 12 14.12 -44.10 -7.20
CA ALA A 12 14.95 -43.85 -8.37
C ALA A 12 15.97 -44.98 -8.60
N ALA A 13 16.57 -45.49 -7.52
CA ALA A 13 17.48 -46.65 -7.59
C ALA A 13 16.76 -47.91 -8.07
N ILE A 14 15.53 -48.17 -7.60
CA ILE A 14 14.71 -49.30 -8.08
C ILE A 14 14.38 -49.14 -9.56
N VAL A 15 13.95 -47.96 -10.00
CA VAL A 15 13.64 -47.70 -11.42
C VAL A 15 14.87 -47.94 -12.29
N LEU A 16 16.04 -47.42 -11.90
CA LEU A 16 17.30 -47.67 -12.63
C LEU A 16 17.66 -49.15 -12.67
N LEU A 17 17.51 -49.87 -11.56
CA LEU A 17 17.77 -51.31 -11.50
C LEU A 17 16.84 -52.10 -12.43
N VAL A 18 15.53 -51.82 -12.38
CA VAL A 18 14.55 -52.49 -13.24
C VAL A 18 14.84 -52.19 -14.71
N MET A 19 15.16 -50.94 -15.05
CA MET A 19 15.46 -50.54 -16.42
C MET A 19 16.79 -51.10 -16.95
N ALA A 20 17.72 -51.48 -16.08
CA ALA A 20 18.95 -52.17 -16.48
C ALA A 20 18.75 -53.70 -16.62
N VAL A 21 17.97 -54.31 -15.72
CA VAL A 21 17.80 -55.77 -15.66
C VAL A 21 16.78 -56.27 -16.69
N LEU A 22 15.71 -55.51 -16.96
CA LEU A 22 14.63 -55.94 -17.86
C LEU A 22 15.08 -56.07 -19.33
N PRO A 23 15.89 -55.16 -19.91
CA PRO A 23 16.47 -55.34 -21.23
C PRO A 23 17.49 -56.48 -21.30
N ALA A 24 18.30 -56.68 -20.24
CA ALA A 24 19.26 -57.78 -20.16
C ALA A 24 18.54 -59.14 -20.13
N GLY A 25 17.44 -59.24 -19.37
CA GLY A 25 16.58 -60.42 -19.34
C GLY A 25 15.85 -60.69 -20.67
N LEU A 26 15.45 -59.64 -21.39
CA LEU A 26 14.87 -59.76 -22.74
C LEU A 26 15.90 -60.17 -23.80
N LEU A 27 17.17 -59.74 -23.66
CA LEU A 27 18.28 -60.15 -24.52
C LEU A 27 18.72 -61.60 -24.28
N LEU A 28 18.60 -62.10 -23.04
CA LEU A 28 18.96 -63.47 -22.66
C LEU A 28 17.77 -64.46 -22.69
N GLY A 29 16.56 -63.97 -22.98
CA GLY A 29 15.33 -64.76 -23.04
C GLY A 29 15.18 -65.57 -24.34
N PRO A 30 14.17 -66.47 -24.45
CA PRO A 30 14.11 -67.56 -25.44
C PRO A 30 13.71 -67.11 -26.87
N LEU A 31 13.84 -65.83 -27.19
CA LEU A 31 13.55 -65.30 -28.52
C LEU A 31 14.71 -65.66 -29.47
N HIS A 32 14.54 -66.77 -30.18
CA HIS A 32 15.48 -67.28 -31.19
C HIS A 32 15.95 -66.18 -32.16
N LEU A 33 17.26 -65.97 -32.21
CA LEU A 33 17.96 -65.03 -33.08
C LEU A 33 18.06 -65.62 -34.50
N GLY A 34 17.29 -65.06 -35.44
CA GLY A 34 17.44 -65.27 -36.88
C GLY A 34 18.21 -64.13 -37.54
N GLU A 35 18.77 -64.38 -38.73
CA GLU A 35 19.61 -63.47 -39.53
C GLU A 35 19.02 -62.03 -39.57
N GLY A 36 19.71 -61.12 -38.87
CA GLY A 36 19.24 -59.76 -38.56
C GLY A 36 19.74 -59.21 -37.21
N GLU A 37 20.62 -59.94 -36.52
CA GLU A 37 21.08 -59.69 -35.14
C GLU A 37 21.71 -58.32 -34.90
N ALA A 38 22.56 -57.85 -35.80
CA ALA A 38 23.32 -56.60 -35.59
C ALA A 38 22.41 -55.37 -35.50
N ALA A 39 21.37 -55.30 -36.34
CA ALA A 39 20.44 -54.17 -36.36
C ALA A 39 19.55 -54.14 -35.12
N ARG A 40 19.10 -55.30 -34.63
CA ARG A 40 18.29 -55.41 -33.41
C ARG A 40 19.12 -55.08 -32.16
N LEU A 41 20.35 -55.58 -32.09
CA LEU A 41 21.25 -55.31 -30.98
C LEU A 41 21.62 -53.81 -30.92
N ALA A 42 21.88 -53.19 -32.08
CA ALA A 42 22.09 -51.75 -32.17
C ALA A 42 20.86 -50.95 -31.69
N ALA A 43 19.65 -51.33 -32.09
CA ALA A 43 18.40 -50.67 -31.66
C ALA A 43 18.15 -50.80 -30.15
N VAL A 44 18.47 -51.94 -29.54
CA VAL A 44 18.35 -52.14 -28.09
C VAL A 44 19.38 -51.29 -27.35
N LEU A 45 20.63 -51.26 -27.82
CA LEU A 45 21.67 -50.43 -27.21
C LEU A 45 21.36 -48.93 -27.31
N THR A 46 20.84 -48.46 -28.44
CA THR A 46 20.43 -47.04 -28.57
C THR A 46 19.25 -46.71 -27.67
N PHE A 47 18.26 -47.60 -27.55
CA PHE A 47 17.15 -47.42 -26.62
C PHE A 47 17.63 -47.34 -25.16
N ILE A 48 18.51 -48.26 -24.74
CA ILE A 48 19.12 -48.24 -23.40
C ILE A 48 19.89 -46.92 -23.18
N GLY A 49 20.69 -46.50 -24.17
CA GLY A 49 21.45 -45.26 -24.10
C GLY A 49 20.57 -44.02 -23.91
N VAL A 50 19.47 -43.91 -24.68
CA VAL A 50 18.49 -42.84 -24.53
C VAL A 50 17.86 -42.89 -23.13
N LEU A 51 17.49 -44.07 -22.66
CA LEU A 51 16.78 -44.22 -21.39
C LEU A 51 17.63 -43.89 -20.17
N VAL A 52 18.90 -44.31 -20.17
CA VAL A 52 19.88 -43.92 -19.14
C VAL A 52 20.06 -42.40 -19.15
N THR A 53 20.21 -41.80 -20.33
CA THR A 53 20.36 -40.34 -20.48
C THR A 53 19.14 -39.59 -19.96
N SER A 54 17.92 -40.01 -20.32
CA SER A 54 16.68 -39.41 -19.82
C SER A 54 16.53 -39.55 -18.30
N SER A 55 16.94 -40.69 -17.73
CA SER A 55 16.88 -40.94 -16.29
C SER A 55 17.85 -40.03 -15.52
N VAL A 56 19.09 -39.89 -16.00
CA VAL A 56 20.09 -38.97 -15.42
C VAL A 56 19.61 -37.52 -15.50
N SER A 57 19.05 -37.11 -16.64
CA SER A 57 18.49 -35.76 -16.81
C SER A 57 17.31 -35.49 -15.87
N LEU A 58 16.42 -36.46 -15.66
CA LEU A 58 15.29 -36.34 -14.73
C LEU A 58 15.78 -36.20 -13.28
N ILE A 59 16.76 -37.02 -12.87
CA ILE A 59 17.36 -36.94 -11.53
C ILE A 59 18.04 -35.58 -11.35
N GLY A 60 18.83 -35.13 -12.34
CA GLY A 60 19.47 -33.81 -12.32
C GLY A 60 18.46 -32.68 -12.19
N PHE A 61 17.36 -32.74 -12.94
CA PHE A 61 16.28 -31.76 -12.85
C PHE A 61 15.59 -31.78 -11.47
N MET A 62 15.31 -32.95 -10.90
CA MET A 62 14.69 -33.06 -9.57
C MET A 62 15.62 -32.53 -8.47
N VAL A 63 16.92 -32.82 -8.53
CA VAL A 63 17.92 -32.28 -7.61
C VAL A 63 17.99 -30.77 -7.74
N ASN A 64 18.04 -30.22 -8.96
CA ASN A 64 18.08 -28.79 -9.20
C ASN A 64 16.84 -28.07 -8.64
N ARG A 65 15.65 -28.67 -8.82
CA ARG A 65 14.40 -28.12 -8.28
C ARG A 65 14.36 -28.14 -6.75
N GLN A 66 14.96 -29.15 -6.12
CA GLN A 66 15.07 -29.19 -4.66
C GLN A 66 16.06 -28.16 -4.12
N THR A 67 17.20 -27.98 -4.79
CA THR A 67 18.18 -26.96 -4.40
C THR A 67 17.60 -25.56 -4.57
N GLU A 68 16.88 -25.28 -5.66
CA GLU A 68 16.17 -24.01 -5.85
C GLU A 68 15.16 -23.73 -4.74
N ARG A 69 14.37 -24.75 -4.33
CA ARG A 69 13.41 -24.59 -3.22
C ARG A 69 14.11 -24.30 -1.89
N ARG A 70 15.20 -25.00 -1.59
CA ARG A 70 15.98 -24.76 -0.35
C ARG A 70 16.60 -23.37 -0.34
N LEU A 71 17.20 -22.95 -1.46
CA LEU A 71 17.74 -21.60 -1.62
C LEU A 71 16.66 -20.54 -1.46
N GLN A 72 15.46 -20.75 -2.02
CA GLN A 72 14.34 -19.83 -1.82
C GLN A 72 13.92 -19.74 -0.35
N THR A 73 13.84 -20.87 0.37
CA THR A 73 13.50 -20.85 1.80
C THR A 73 14.57 -20.16 2.64
N GLU A 74 15.85 -20.42 2.36
CA GLU A 74 16.97 -19.76 3.06
C GLU A 74 17.01 -18.26 2.78
N GLN A 75 16.76 -17.85 1.53
CA GLN A 75 16.67 -16.42 1.17
C GLN A 75 15.51 -15.72 1.88
N VAL A 76 14.35 -16.37 2.01
CA VAL A 76 13.20 -15.82 2.75
C VAL A 76 13.54 -15.68 4.24
N GLU A 77 14.20 -16.67 4.83
CA GLU A 77 14.59 -16.63 6.24
C GLU A 77 15.67 -15.57 6.51
N GLN A 78 16.70 -15.49 5.67
CA GLN A 78 17.72 -14.44 5.74
C GLN A 78 17.10 -13.04 5.57
N SER A 79 16.20 -12.87 4.59
CA SER A 79 15.47 -11.61 4.39
C SER A 79 14.66 -11.24 5.64
N ARG A 80 13.99 -12.21 6.26
CA ARG A 80 13.25 -11.99 7.51
C ARG A 80 14.17 -11.60 8.66
N GLN A 81 15.32 -12.25 8.83
CA GLN A 81 16.30 -11.91 9.86
C GLN A 81 16.86 -10.50 9.64
N LEU A 82 17.21 -10.15 8.40
CA LEU A 82 17.68 -8.80 8.06
C LEU A 82 16.62 -7.73 8.32
N ARG A 83 15.34 -8.01 8.02
CA ARG A 83 14.22 -7.11 8.35
C ARG A 83 14.07 -6.92 9.86
N LEU A 84 14.20 -7.98 10.65
CA LEU A 84 14.14 -7.90 12.11
C LEU A 84 15.32 -7.12 12.69
N ASP A 85 16.55 -7.39 12.25
CA ASP A 85 17.73 -6.62 12.69
C ASP A 85 17.60 -5.15 12.30
N SER A 86 17.13 -4.86 11.08
CA SER A 86 16.89 -3.48 10.63
C SER A 86 15.80 -2.79 11.45
N ALA A 87 14.72 -3.50 11.83
CA ALA A 87 13.68 -2.97 12.69
C ALA A 87 14.18 -2.73 14.13
N MET A 88 15.04 -3.62 14.65
CA MET A 88 15.68 -3.44 15.95
C MET A 88 16.60 -2.21 15.95
N ARG A 89 17.40 -2.01 14.89
CA ARG A 89 18.23 -0.81 14.73
C ARG A 89 17.38 0.45 14.60
N ALA A 90 16.29 0.41 13.84
CA ALA A 90 15.34 1.51 13.75
C ALA A 90 14.73 1.84 15.14
N GLY A 91 14.42 0.83 15.94
CA GLY A 91 13.99 0.99 17.33
C GLY A 91 15.05 1.63 18.23
N GLN A 92 16.33 1.25 18.07
CA GLN A 92 17.45 1.86 18.80
C GLN A 92 17.65 3.35 18.47
N LEU A 93 17.33 3.78 17.24
CA LEU A 93 17.33 5.20 16.88
C LEU A 93 16.20 5.96 17.62
N ILE A 94 15.08 5.30 17.87
CA ILE A 94 13.91 5.88 18.55
C ILE A 94 14.12 5.96 20.07
N ALA A 95 14.75 4.94 20.64
CA ALA A 95 15.04 4.82 22.07
C ALA A 95 16.52 4.44 22.29
N PRO A 96 17.42 5.42 22.43
CA PRO A 96 18.84 5.17 22.61
C PRO A 96 19.09 4.49 23.97
N ALA A 97 19.98 3.50 24.02
CA ALA A 97 20.26 2.73 25.23
C ALA A 97 20.78 3.59 26.40
N ASP A 98 21.44 4.71 26.08
CA ASP A 98 22.03 5.62 27.06
C ASP A 98 21.01 6.55 27.74
N GLY A 99 19.72 6.41 27.45
CA GLY A 99 18.65 7.23 28.03
C GLY A 99 18.63 8.68 27.56
N GLY A 100 19.49 9.05 26.61
CA GLY A 100 19.50 10.37 25.99
C GLY A 100 18.28 10.63 25.12
N SER A 101 17.88 11.90 24.98
CA SER A 101 16.84 12.30 24.02
C SER A 101 17.37 12.09 22.59
N SER A 102 16.72 11.24 21.80
CA SER A 102 17.06 11.09 20.37
C SER A 102 16.94 12.41 19.63
N ASP A 103 17.90 12.64 18.74
CA ASP A 103 17.83 13.67 17.71
C ASP A 103 16.58 13.49 16.83
N PRO A 104 15.79 14.55 16.54
CA PRO A 104 14.61 14.46 15.69
C PRO A 104 14.86 13.81 14.32
N ALA A 105 16.04 14.02 13.71
CA ALA A 105 16.36 13.38 12.44
C ALA A 105 16.54 11.85 12.58
N ALA A 106 17.09 11.38 13.70
CA ALA A 106 17.18 9.95 14.02
C ALA A 106 15.79 9.33 14.27
N LEU A 107 14.90 10.05 14.97
CA LEU A 107 13.50 9.62 15.16
C LEU A 107 12.77 9.48 13.82
N ALA A 108 12.85 10.50 12.97
CA ALA A 108 12.25 10.49 11.64
C ALA A 108 12.78 9.33 10.80
N SER A 109 14.10 9.14 10.77
CA SER A 109 14.75 8.05 10.05
C SER A 109 14.30 6.68 10.56
N GLY A 110 14.20 6.51 11.89
CA GLY A 110 13.73 5.27 12.51
C GLY A 110 12.29 4.95 12.15
N LEU A 111 11.38 5.93 12.25
CA LEU A 111 9.97 5.75 11.90
C LEU A 111 9.78 5.41 10.41
N LEU A 112 10.48 6.13 9.52
CA LEU A 112 10.40 5.85 8.07
C LEU A 112 11.05 4.51 7.71
N ALA A 113 12.10 4.09 8.41
CA ALA A 113 12.67 2.77 8.24
C ALA A 113 11.67 1.67 8.65
N LEU A 114 10.96 1.84 9.77
CA LEU A 114 9.93 0.89 10.20
C LEU A 114 8.81 0.74 9.17
N THR A 115 8.34 1.83 8.56
CA THR A 115 7.31 1.75 7.51
C THR A 115 7.82 1.04 6.25
N LYS A 116 9.08 1.26 5.85
CA LYS A 116 9.71 0.55 4.71
C LYS A 116 9.97 -0.93 4.96
N LEU A 117 10.00 -1.36 6.22
CA LEU A 117 10.17 -2.75 6.63
C LEU A 117 8.83 -3.50 6.83
N ASP A 118 7.72 -2.96 6.31
CA ASP A 118 6.35 -3.45 6.47
C ASP A 118 5.86 -3.45 7.94
N ASN A 119 6.48 -2.66 8.83
CA ASN A 119 6.08 -2.53 10.24
C ASN A 119 5.27 -1.24 10.48
N ALA A 120 4.30 -0.96 9.61
CA ALA A 120 3.49 0.25 9.67
C ALA A 120 2.73 0.39 11.00
N ASP A 121 2.20 -0.71 11.56
CA ASP A 121 1.51 -0.72 12.86
C ASP A 121 2.38 -0.18 13.99
N LEU A 122 3.63 -0.66 14.07
CA LEU A 122 4.58 -0.22 15.09
C LEU A 122 4.95 1.25 14.87
N ALA A 123 5.20 1.65 13.61
CA ALA A 123 5.55 3.02 13.29
C ALA A 123 4.45 4.01 13.70
N VAL A 124 3.17 3.74 13.38
CA VAL A 124 2.07 4.62 13.79
C VAL A 124 1.81 4.58 15.29
N THR A 125 2.04 3.43 15.94
CA THR A 125 1.90 3.33 17.40
C THR A 125 2.94 4.21 18.11
N LEU A 126 4.20 4.16 17.68
CA LEU A 126 5.25 5.03 18.21
C LEU A 126 4.99 6.50 17.87
N LEU A 127 4.38 6.77 16.71
CA LEU A 127 4.02 8.13 16.31
C LEU A 127 3.01 8.78 17.27
N VAL A 128 2.11 8.00 17.89
CA VAL A 128 1.15 8.51 18.90
C VAL A 128 1.87 9.28 20.01
N ASP A 129 2.96 8.71 20.53
CA ASP A 129 3.71 9.31 21.64
C ASP A 129 4.66 10.41 21.17
N LEU A 130 5.24 10.26 19.97
CA LEU A 130 6.24 11.18 19.43
C LEU A 130 5.64 12.46 18.85
N TRP A 131 4.38 12.41 18.39
CA TRP A 131 3.69 13.55 17.78
C TRP A 131 2.66 14.18 18.71
N SER A 132 3.02 14.40 19.97
CA SER A 132 2.11 15.03 20.95
C SER A 132 1.90 16.54 20.69
N PRO A 133 0.74 17.11 21.06
CA PRO A 133 0.53 18.56 21.07
C PRO A 133 1.48 19.32 22.00
N GLU A 134 1.78 18.77 23.16
CA GLU A 134 2.50 19.44 24.23
C GLU A 134 4.02 19.43 24.02
N ASN A 135 4.55 18.35 23.44
CA ASN A 135 5.98 18.20 23.20
C ASN A 135 6.24 17.37 21.92
N PRO A 136 6.10 17.98 20.73
CA PRO A 136 6.31 17.28 19.47
C PRO A 136 7.79 16.94 19.31
N ARG A 137 8.10 15.63 19.27
CA ARG A 137 9.45 15.11 19.01
C ARG A 137 9.72 14.88 17.53
N VAL A 138 8.68 14.90 16.70
CA VAL A 138 8.74 14.78 15.23
C VAL A 138 7.99 15.92 14.56
N SER A 139 8.44 16.31 13.37
CA SER A 139 7.79 17.36 12.57
C SER A 139 6.44 16.88 12.00
N HIS A 140 5.58 17.83 11.61
CA HIS A 140 4.30 17.54 10.97
C HIS A 140 4.48 16.77 9.66
N GLU A 141 5.47 17.14 8.84
CA GLU A 141 5.77 16.49 7.56
C GLU A 141 6.23 15.05 7.77
N THR A 142 7.08 14.81 8.78
CA THR A 142 7.51 13.45 9.13
C THR A 142 6.33 12.60 9.57
N ALA A 143 5.45 13.14 10.43
CA ALA A 143 4.27 12.45 10.89
C ALA A 143 3.32 12.09 9.73
N VAL A 144 3.09 13.05 8.82
CA VAL A 144 2.26 12.83 7.62
C VAL A 144 2.88 11.78 6.70
N LEU A 145 4.21 11.75 6.51
CA LEU A 145 4.88 10.69 5.74
C LEU A 145 4.73 9.30 6.35
N VAL A 146 4.73 9.19 7.69
CA VAL A 146 4.48 7.91 8.39
C VAL A 146 3.03 7.48 8.23
N ILE A 147 2.08 8.41 8.39
CA ILE A 147 0.64 8.20 8.15
C ILE A 147 0.40 7.77 6.70
N ASP A 148 1.01 8.45 5.75
CA ASP A 148 0.96 8.17 4.31
C ASP A 148 1.46 6.75 3.98
N ALA A 149 2.55 6.31 4.59
CA ALA A 149 3.02 4.93 4.44
C ALA A 149 2.08 3.91 5.10
N ALA A 150 1.50 4.24 6.26
CA ALA A 150 0.54 3.39 6.94
C ALA A 150 -0.77 3.24 6.16
N LEU A 151 -1.26 4.32 5.54
CA LEU A 151 -2.44 4.33 4.67
C LEU A 151 -2.30 3.47 3.41
N ARG A 152 -1.06 3.16 2.99
CA ARG A 152 -0.78 2.20 1.90
C ARG A 152 -0.53 0.77 2.37
N SER A 153 -0.46 0.56 3.69
CA SER A 153 -0.24 -0.78 4.24
C SER A 153 -1.50 -1.63 4.11
N ARG A 154 -1.35 -2.94 4.24
CA ARG A 154 -2.47 -3.89 4.26
C ARG A 154 -3.06 -4.08 5.67
N SER A 155 -2.52 -3.40 6.68
CA SER A 155 -2.94 -3.57 8.06
C SER A 155 -4.13 -2.68 8.38
N SER A 156 -5.31 -3.27 8.58
CA SER A 156 -6.53 -2.54 8.95
C SER A 156 -6.36 -1.71 10.22
N ASN A 157 -5.54 -2.17 11.17
CA ASN A 157 -5.22 -1.46 12.39
C ASN A 157 -4.35 -0.22 12.11
N ALA A 158 -3.27 -0.38 11.34
CA ALA A 158 -2.44 0.76 10.94
C ALA A 158 -3.24 1.82 10.18
N LEU A 159 -4.14 1.41 9.26
CA LEU A 159 -5.03 2.32 8.53
C LEU A 159 -5.91 3.15 9.47
N LEU A 160 -6.53 2.51 10.47
CA LEU A 160 -7.42 3.19 11.41
C LEU A 160 -6.65 4.14 12.34
N ILE A 161 -5.51 3.70 12.90
CA ILE A 161 -4.68 4.54 13.77
C ILE A 161 -4.14 5.75 12.98
N ALA A 162 -3.70 5.54 11.73
CA ALA A 162 -3.22 6.62 10.87
C ALA A 162 -4.31 7.67 10.60
N ALA A 163 -5.54 7.23 10.29
CA ALA A 163 -6.68 8.13 10.09
C ALA A 163 -7.03 8.89 11.38
N GLU A 164 -7.02 8.22 12.53
CA GLU A 164 -7.30 8.86 13.82
C GLU A 164 -6.23 9.89 14.20
N LEU A 165 -4.95 9.57 14.03
CA LEU A 165 -3.85 10.50 14.28
C LEU A 165 -3.93 11.73 13.37
N LEU A 166 -4.20 11.54 12.07
CA LEU A 166 -4.37 12.67 11.16
C LEU A 166 -5.54 13.56 11.61
N CYS A 167 -6.68 12.97 11.96
CA CYS A 167 -7.86 13.69 12.43
C CYS A 167 -7.58 14.46 13.72
N ARG A 168 -6.88 13.85 14.68
CA ARG A 168 -6.54 14.48 15.97
C ARG A 168 -5.64 15.70 15.83
N HIS A 169 -4.75 15.71 14.83
CA HIS A 169 -3.77 16.78 14.61
C HIS A 169 -4.13 17.73 13.46
N SER A 170 -5.30 17.52 12.83
CA SER A 170 -5.75 18.20 11.62
C SER A 170 -5.72 19.73 11.72
N THR A 171 -6.16 20.32 12.82
CA THR A 171 -6.21 21.78 13.01
C THR A 171 -4.84 22.47 13.06
N ARG A 172 -3.76 21.71 13.20
CA ARG A 172 -2.36 22.22 13.17
C ARG A 172 -1.71 22.06 11.80
N LEU A 173 -2.39 21.41 10.87
CA LEU A 173 -1.91 21.16 9.52
C LEU A 173 -2.55 22.16 8.56
N ASN A 174 -1.94 22.30 7.38
CA ASN A 174 -2.40 23.24 6.36
C ASN A 174 -2.93 22.46 5.15
N ALA A 175 -4.23 22.60 4.85
CA ALA A 175 -4.84 21.96 3.70
C ALA A 175 -4.18 22.37 2.36
N CYS A 176 -3.60 23.55 2.24
CA CYS A 176 -2.95 23.98 0.98
C CYS A 176 -1.54 23.37 0.79
N GLN A 177 -0.93 22.80 1.83
CA GLN A 177 0.42 22.26 1.74
C GLN A 177 0.37 20.77 1.41
N SER A 178 1.00 20.37 0.32
CA SER A 178 1.04 18.97 -0.13
C SER A 178 1.71 18.05 0.89
N LEU A 179 2.72 18.53 1.63
CA LEU A 179 3.39 17.76 2.69
C LEU A 179 2.52 17.54 3.94
N HIS A 180 1.40 18.25 4.06
CA HIS A 180 0.48 18.15 5.20
C HIS A 180 -0.73 17.26 4.91
N TRP A 181 -0.86 16.74 3.70
CA TRP A 181 -1.90 15.81 3.31
C TRP A 181 -1.29 14.49 2.79
N PRO A 182 -1.74 13.31 3.25
CA PRO A 182 -1.14 12.07 2.80
C PRO A 182 -1.39 11.83 1.30
N SER A 183 -0.32 11.75 0.52
CA SER A 183 -0.38 11.42 -0.90
C SER A 183 -1.08 10.09 -1.22
N ALA A 184 -1.16 9.17 -0.24
CA ALA A 184 -1.91 7.92 -0.32
C ALA A 184 -3.42 8.12 -0.53
N VAL A 185 -3.95 9.31 -0.20
CA VAL A 185 -5.36 9.67 -0.40
C VAL A 185 -5.52 10.94 -1.25
N GLU A 186 -4.43 11.52 -1.75
CA GLU A 186 -4.43 12.62 -2.72
C GLU A 186 -4.48 12.03 -4.14
N GLY A 187 -5.62 12.14 -4.83
CA GLY A 187 -5.81 11.57 -6.17
C GLY A 187 -5.87 10.03 -6.22
N CYS A 188 -5.56 9.34 -5.11
CA CYS A 188 -5.54 7.88 -5.00
C CYS A 188 -6.37 7.36 -3.82
N TRP A 189 -7.61 7.85 -3.66
CA TRP A 189 -8.49 7.42 -2.57
C TRP A 189 -8.52 5.90 -2.43
N VAL A 190 -8.46 5.40 -1.19
CA VAL A 190 -8.39 3.97 -0.88
C VAL A 190 -9.80 3.46 -0.58
N PRO A 191 -10.49 2.81 -1.55
CA PRO A 191 -11.91 2.45 -1.42
C PRO A 191 -12.16 1.40 -0.33
N ASP A 192 -11.15 0.57 -0.05
CA ASP A 192 -11.21 -0.55 0.92
C ASP A 192 -11.04 -0.10 2.38
N LEU A 193 -10.90 1.21 2.64
CA LEU A 193 -10.86 1.74 4.00
C LEU A 193 -12.16 1.40 4.75
N SER A 194 -12.04 1.08 6.04
CA SER A 194 -13.22 0.92 6.89
C SER A 194 -14.05 2.22 6.90
N PRO A 195 -15.39 2.15 7.04
CA PRO A 195 -16.24 3.35 7.09
C PRO A 195 -15.79 4.38 8.13
N ARG A 196 -15.33 3.92 9.31
CA ARG A 196 -14.78 4.79 10.35
C ARG A 196 -13.51 5.53 9.90
N ALA A 197 -12.59 4.83 9.25
CA ALA A 197 -11.36 5.46 8.73
C ALA A 197 -11.67 6.49 7.63
N LYS A 198 -12.62 6.19 6.73
CA LYS A 198 -13.08 7.15 5.72
C LYS A 198 -13.62 8.43 6.35
N LEU A 199 -14.49 8.31 7.36
CA LEU A 199 -15.04 9.45 8.08
C LEU A 199 -13.96 10.28 8.78
N LEU A 200 -13.02 9.63 9.46
CA LEU A 200 -11.90 10.31 10.14
C LEU A 200 -11.02 11.09 9.16
N LEU A 201 -10.75 10.55 7.96
CA LEU A 201 -9.97 11.26 6.94
C LEU A 201 -10.71 12.47 6.37
N VAL A 202 -12.02 12.34 6.14
CA VAL A 202 -12.86 13.46 5.68
C VAL A 202 -12.95 14.54 6.75
N GLU A 203 -13.17 14.15 8.01
CA GLU A 203 -13.18 15.07 9.14
C GLU A 203 -11.81 15.75 9.33
N ALA A 204 -10.70 15.01 9.17
CA ALA A 204 -9.36 15.59 9.19
C ALA A 204 -9.20 16.67 8.12
N LEU A 205 -9.59 16.37 6.88
CA LEU A 205 -9.50 17.32 5.77
C LEU A 205 -10.34 18.59 6.03
N LEU A 206 -11.57 18.43 6.53
CA LEU A 206 -12.44 19.55 6.88
C LEU A 206 -11.85 20.39 8.02
N ASN A 207 -11.39 19.77 9.09
CA ASN A 207 -10.78 20.47 10.22
C ASN A 207 -9.49 21.20 9.82
N MET A 208 -8.67 20.63 8.93
CA MET A 208 -7.53 21.31 8.33
C MET A 208 -7.94 22.56 7.54
N THR A 209 -9.01 22.46 6.75
CA THR A 209 -9.51 23.57 5.93
C THR A 209 -10.11 24.68 6.80
N LEU A 210 -10.98 24.32 7.74
CA LEU A 210 -11.69 25.27 8.61
C LEU A 210 -10.74 25.99 9.58
N ALA A 211 -9.65 25.35 10.01
CA ALA A 211 -8.61 25.99 10.82
C ALA A 211 -7.59 26.80 10.00
N GLY A 212 -7.56 26.60 8.68
CA GLY A 212 -6.61 27.22 7.76
C GLY A 212 -7.03 28.63 7.31
N SER A 213 -6.28 29.18 6.35
CA SER A 213 -6.58 30.49 5.77
C SER A 213 -7.81 30.44 4.86
N THR A 214 -8.65 31.46 4.97
CA THR A 214 -9.82 31.68 4.10
C THR A 214 -9.39 32.37 2.80
N ASN A 215 -8.69 31.64 1.93
CA ASN A 215 -8.25 32.16 0.64
C ASN A 215 -8.62 31.24 -0.52
N GLU A 216 -8.52 31.79 -1.72
CA GLU A 216 -8.86 31.12 -2.98
C GLU A 216 -8.07 29.81 -3.20
N SER A 217 -6.80 29.75 -2.83
CA SER A 217 -5.99 28.52 -2.90
C SER A 217 -6.54 27.41 -2.00
N ALA A 218 -6.95 27.76 -0.77
CA ALA A 218 -7.55 26.81 0.16
C ALA A 218 -8.88 26.27 -0.37
N LEU A 219 -9.71 27.17 -0.93
CA LEU A 219 -11.00 26.80 -1.53
C LEU A 219 -10.83 25.82 -2.69
N ARG A 220 -9.83 26.05 -3.56
CA ARG A 220 -9.48 25.12 -4.63
C ARG A 220 -9.02 23.77 -4.10
N ALA A 221 -8.08 23.77 -3.15
CA ALA A 221 -7.49 22.55 -2.62
C ALA A 221 -8.55 21.64 -1.97
N ILE A 222 -9.46 22.21 -1.18
CA ILE A 222 -10.55 21.42 -0.58
C ILE A 222 -11.53 20.89 -1.63
N ALA A 223 -11.89 21.69 -2.65
CA ALA A 223 -12.80 21.27 -3.70
C ALA A 223 -12.25 20.07 -4.49
N VAL A 224 -10.98 20.13 -4.90
CA VAL A 224 -10.37 19.04 -5.68
C VAL A 224 -10.19 17.78 -4.85
N ARG A 225 -9.77 17.90 -3.58
CA ARG A 225 -9.63 16.73 -2.70
C ARG A 225 -10.97 16.06 -2.39
N LEU A 226 -12.02 16.83 -2.09
CA LEU A 226 -13.36 16.26 -1.92
C LEU A 226 -13.85 15.56 -3.19
N TYR A 227 -13.60 16.15 -4.37
CA TYR A 227 -13.91 15.48 -5.63
C TYR A 227 -13.14 14.18 -5.83
N GLY A 228 -11.85 14.15 -5.50
CA GLY A 228 -11.02 12.95 -5.55
C GLY A 228 -11.56 11.82 -4.66
N ILE A 229 -12.10 12.15 -3.48
CA ILE A 229 -12.79 11.20 -2.59
C ILE A 229 -14.09 10.73 -3.24
N TRP A 230 -14.96 11.66 -3.68
CA TRP A 230 -16.25 11.35 -4.28
C TRP A 230 -16.14 10.46 -5.54
N ARG A 231 -15.18 10.76 -6.41
CA ARG A 231 -14.99 10.07 -7.69
C ARG A 231 -14.54 8.62 -7.51
N ASN A 232 -13.75 8.35 -6.48
CA ASN A 232 -13.05 7.09 -6.31
C ASN A 232 -13.66 6.20 -5.19
N ASP A 233 -14.61 6.70 -4.40
CA ASP A 233 -15.31 5.88 -3.41
C ASP A 233 -16.47 5.09 -4.06
N PRO A 234 -16.53 3.75 -3.92
CA PRO A 234 -17.59 2.95 -4.51
C PRO A 234 -18.92 3.03 -3.73
N GLU A 235 -18.92 3.55 -2.50
CA GLU A 235 -20.11 3.58 -1.64
C GLU A 235 -20.94 4.83 -1.87
N ASP A 236 -22.15 4.67 -2.41
CA ASP A 236 -23.07 5.80 -2.66
C ASP A 236 -23.39 6.62 -1.41
N ARG A 237 -23.36 6.00 -0.22
CA ARG A 237 -23.57 6.70 1.05
C ARG A 237 -22.44 7.69 1.35
N VAL A 238 -21.19 7.28 1.11
CA VAL A 238 -20.02 8.15 1.28
C VAL A 238 -20.10 9.26 0.24
N ARG A 239 -20.35 8.91 -1.02
CA ARG A 239 -20.51 9.87 -2.12
C ARG A 239 -21.61 10.90 -1.83
N GLY A 240 -22.75 10.49 -1.28
CA GLY A 240 -23.82 11.39 -0.87
C GLY A 240 -23.41 12.40 0.19
N CYS A 241 -22.66 11.96 1.21
CA CYS A 241 -22.12 12.85 2.24
C CYS A 241 -21.10 13.83 1.66
N ILE A 242 -20.16 13.34 0.84
CA ILE A 242 -19.17 14.21 0.16
C ILE A 242 -19.86 15.18 -0.81
N GLY A 243 -20.93 14.76 -1.47
CA GLY A 243 -21.77 15.60 -2.33
C GLY A 243 -22.35 16.79 -1.57
N LYS A 244 -22.81 16.62 -0.32
CA LYS A 244 -23.25 17.73 0.54
C LYS A 244 -22.13 18.74 0.80
N LEU A 245 -20.91 18.25 1.04
CA LEU A 245 -19.74 19.10 1.26
C LEU A 245 -19.34 19.85 -0.02
N ILE A 246 -19.27 19.17 -1.16
CA ILE A 246 -18.96 19.81 -2.46
C ILE A 246 -20.00 20.88 -2.80
N ASP A 247 -21.29 20.60 -2.58
CA ASP A 247 -22.39 21.54 -2.83
C ASP A 247 -22.22 22.86 -2.06
N SER A 248 -21.68 22.81 -0.83
CA SER A 248 -21.40 24.01 -0.03
C SER A 248 -20.35 24.94 -0.64
N LEU A 249 -19.48 24.43 -1.51
CA LEU A 249 -18.41 25.18 -2.15
C LEU A 249 -18.83 25.81 -3.50
N ILE A 250 -19.81 25.22 -4.18
CA ILE A 250 -20.16 25.57 -5.57
C ILE A 250 -20.55 27.04 -5.73
N GLY A 251 -21.30 27.60 -4.79
CA GLY A 251 -21.71 29.00 -4.84
C GLY A 251 -20.50 29.93 -4.94
N ARG A 252 -19.56 29.79 -4.00
CA ARG A 252 -18.35 30.62 -3.98
C ARG A 252 -17.46 30.40 -5.19
N LEU A 253 -17.31 29.16 -5.64
CA LEU A 253 -16.51 28.83 -6.82
C LEU A 253 -17.05 29.52 -8.09
N ASN A 254 -18.38 29.59 -8.26
CA ASN A 254 -19.00 30.35 -9.35
C ASN A 254 -18.77 31.86 -9.21
N ASP A 255 -18.93 32.40 -8.00
CA ASP A 255 -18.77 33.84 -7.75
C ASP A 255 -17.35 34.32 -8.08
N LEU A 256 -16.34 33.48 -7.82
CA LEU A 256 -14.94 33.74 -8.16
C LEU A 256 -14.62 33.45 -9.64
N GLY A 257 -15.58 32.97 -10.43
CA GLY A 257 -15.42 32.76 -11.88
C GLY A 257 -14.64 31.52 -12.28
N TYR A 258 -14.50 30.53 -11.39
CA TYR A 258 -13.82 29.27 -11.71
C TYR A 258 -14.54 28.46 -12.77
N LYS A 259 -13.76 27.79 -13.63
CA LYS A 259 -14.28 26.83 -14.63
C LYS A 259 -13.62 25.47 -14.49
N ASP A 260 -12.35 25.48 -14.14
CA ASP A 260 -11.52 24.31 -13.93
C ASP A 260 -10.51 24.54 -12.79
N PHE A 261 -9.96 23.43 -12.31
CA PHE A 261 -9.04 23.36 -11.20
C PHE A 261 -7.91 22.42 -11.59
N MET A 262 -6.67 22.88 -11.39
CA MET A 262 -5.49 22.02 -11.43
C MET A 262 -5.08 21.66 -10.01
N GLN A 263 -4.79 20.37 -9.80
CA GLN A 263 -4.06 19.86 -8.64
C GLN A 263 -3.07 18.81 -9.13
N GLY A 264 -1.80 19.20 -9.25
CA GLY A 264 -0.75 18.34 -9.81
C GLY A 264 -1.06 17.98 -11.27
N THR A 265 -1.22 16.69 -11.57
CA THR A 265 -1.50 16.24 -12.95
C THR A 265 -3.00 16.13 -13.27
N GLN A 266 -3.88 16.37 -12.30
CA GLN A 266 -5.32 16.20 -12.49
C GLN A 266 -6.01 17.54 -12.75
N GLN A 267 -6.76 17.61 -13.84
CA GLN A 267 -7.71 18.69 -14.10
C GLN A 267 -9.10 18.24 -13.62
N VAL A 268 -9.78 19.11 -12.87
CA VAL A 268 -11.17 18.93 -12.44
C VAL A 268 -11.99 20.10 -12.95
N MET A 269 -13.10 19.84 -13.61
CA MET A 269 -14.01 20.86 -14.12
C MET A 269 -15.06 21.22 -13.07
N LEU A 270 -15.49 22.48 -13.02
CA LEU A 270 -16.60 22.90 -12.16
C LEU A 270 -17.89 22.12 -12.45
N SER A 271 -18.11 21.72 -13.70
CA SER A 271 -19.25 20.87 -14.07
C SER A 271 -19.20 19.48 -13.42
N GLU A 272 -18.01 18.92 -13.21
CA GLU A 272 -17.84 17.65 -12.51
C GLU A 272 -18.12 17.80 -11.00
N LEU A 273 -17.71 18.92 -10.40
CA LEU A 273 -18.10 19.24 -9.02
C LEU A 273 -19.61 19.40 -8.88
N GLN A 274 -20.27 20.03 -9.86
CA GLN A 274 -21.73 20.16 -9.89
C GLN A 274 -22.42 18.80 -10.03
N GLU A 275 -21.86 17.88 -10.82
CA GLU A 275 -22.33 16.49 -10.88
C GLU A 275 -22.18 15.79 -9.54
N ALA A 276 -21.03 15.94 -8.88
CA ALA A 276 -20.79 15.38 -7.55
C ALA A 276 -21.78 15.94 -6.51
N ALA A 277 -22.04 17.24 -6.51
CA ALA A 277 -23.01 17.86 -5.62
C ALA A 277 -24.46 17.36 -5.85
N ARG A 278 -24.84 17.02 -7.09
CA ARG A 278 -26.16 16.42 -7.37
C ARG A 278 -26.35 15.04 -6.75
N SER A 279 -25.26 14.34 -6.41
CA SER A 279 -25.33 13.06 -5.71
C SER A 279 -25.63 13.19 -4.21
N ARG A 280 -25.70 14.42 -3.68
CA ARG A 280 -26.05 14.68 -2.28
C ARG A 280 -27.35 13.96 -1.93
N SER A 281 -27.30 13.18 -0.86
CA SER A 281 -28.43 12.37 -0.40
C SER A 281 -28.37 12.25 1.11
N ASP A 282 -29.52 12.07 1.73
CA ASP A 282 -29.59 11.87 3.17
C ASP A 282 -29.01 10.51 3.54
N ASN A 283 -28.14 10.50 4.55
CA ASN A 283 -27.55 9.27 5.02
C ASN A 283 -28.60 8.53 5.88
N PRO A 284 -28.86 7.23 5.64
CA PRO A 284 -29.79 6.46 6.47
C PRO A 284 -29.34 6.38 7.94
N ASP A 285 -28.05 6.56 8.21
CA ASP A 285 -27.56 6.82 9.56
C ASP A 285 -27.77 8.30 9.91
N GLY A 286 -28.80 8.58 10.70
CA GLY A 286 -29.14 9.93 11.10
C GLY A 286 -28.06 10.67 11.91
N TYR A 287 -27.09 9.97 12.53
CA TYR A 287 -25.96 10.64 13.15
C TYR A 287 -24.98 11.17 12.08
N LEU A 288 -24.60 10.33 11.12
CA LEU A 288 -23.73 10.74 10.02
C LEU A 288 -24.38 11.81 9.13
N ASP A 289 -25.69 11.73 8.95
CA ASP A 289 -26.44 12.73 8.20
C ASP A 289 -26.36 14.12 8.86
N ARG A 290 -26.61 14.19 10.18
CA ARG A 290 -26.48 15.45 10.93
C ARG A 290 -25.05 15.97 10.94
N LEU A 291 -24.07 15.07 11.09
CA LEU A 291 -22.66 15.45 11.12
C LEU A 291 -22.21 16.03 9.77
N SER A 292 -22.53 15.35 8.66
CA SER A 292 -22.20 15.84 7.31
C SER A 292 -22.93 17.14 6.97
N THR A 293 -24.19 17.31 7.42
CA THR A 293 -24.95 18.55 7.25
C THR A 293 -24.28 19.70 8.02
N ARG A 294 -23.92 19.49 9.29
CA ARG A 294 -23.21 20.51 10.09
C ARG A 294 -21.90 20.94 9.41
N PHE A 295 -21.10 19.97 8.96
CA PHE A 295 -19.85 20.29 8.26
C PHE A 295 -20.09 21.01 6.93
N ALA A 296 -21.14 20.67 6.19
CA ALA A 296 -21.49 21.39 4.96
C ALA A 296 -21.90 22.84 5.25
N ASP A 297 -22.59 23.10 6.36
CA ASP A 297 -22.95 24.46 6.77
C ASP A 297 -21.71 25.26 7.22
N GLU A 298 -20.86 24.69 8.07
CA GLU A 298 -19.59 25.31 8.49
C GLU A 298 -18.68 25.60 7.28
N LEU A 299 -18.58 24.65 6.34
CA LEU A 299 -17.78 24.81 5.13
C LEU A 299 -18.36 25.85 4.17
N ARG A 300 -19.69 26.00 4.11
CA ARG A 300 -20.35 27.07 3.35
C ARG A 300 -19.99 28.44 3.92
N ASP A 301 -20.11 28.60 5.23
CA ASP A 301 -19.82 29.86 5.93
C ASP A 301 -18.33 30.23 5.80
N TRP A 302 -17.45 29.24 5.90
CA TRP A 302 -16.03 29.40 5.64
C TRP A 302 -15.75 29.81 4.18
N ALA A 303 -16.37 29.12 3.21
CA ALA A 303 -16.15 29.42 1.79
C ALA A 303 -16.61 30.83 1.41
N GLN A 304 -17.68 31.35 2.02
CA GLN A 304 -18.13 32.72 1.81
C GLN A 304 -17.10 33.78 2.24
N GLN A 305 -16.23 33.44 3.19
CA GLN A 305 -15.15 34.30 3.67
C GLN A 305 -13.89 34.23 2.79
N CYS A 306 -13.81 33.28 1.85
CA CYS A 306 -12.63 33.15 1.00
C CYS A 306 -12.53 34.32 0.03
N GLU A 307 -11.59 35.22 0.29
CA GLU A 307 -11.27 36.36 -0.59
C GLU A 307 -10.35 35.92 -1.75
N GLY A 308 -10.15 36.83 -2.72
CA GLY A 308 -9.41 36.55 -3.97
C GLY A 308 -7.95 36.14 -3.77
N LEU A 309 -7.24 35.99 -4.89
CA LEU A 309 -5.88 35.43 -4.96
C LEU A 309 -4.94 35.88 -3.81
N PRO A 310 -4.36 34.93 -3.05
CA PRO A 310 -3.38 35.27 -2.03
C PRO A 310 -2.12 35.86 -2.68
N THR A 311 -1.59 36.92 -2.07
CA THR A 311 -0.42 37.67 -2.58
C THR A 311 0.88 37.30 -1.85
N GLU A 312 0.87 36.25 -1.04
CA GLU A 312 2.03 35.84 -0.24
C GLU A 312 3.12 35.17 -1.08
N PRO A 313 4.40 35.27 -0.69
CA PRO A 313 5.49 34.56 -1.35
C PRO A 313 5.24 33.04 -1.39
N GLY A 314 5.39 32.42 -2.56
CA GLY A 314 5.20 30.98 -2.75
C GLY A 314 3.79 30.56 -3.18
N CYS A 315 2.82 31.46 -3.29
CA CYS A 315 1.47 31.13 -3.76
C CYS A 315 1.42 30.52 -5.18
N LEU A 316 2.40 30.83 -6.04
CA LEU A 316 2.52 30.20 -7.36
C LEU A 316 2.80 28.70 -7.27
N ALA A 317 3.55 28.24 -6.27
CA ALA A 317 3.80 26.81 -6.07
C ALA A 317 2.54 26.04 -5.62
N THR A 318 1.49 26.75 -5.21
CA THR A 318 0.16 26.19 -4.88
C THR A 318 -0.86 26.34 -6.01
N ALA A 319 -0.48 26.99 -7.13
CA ALA A 319 -1.38 27.23 -8.25
C ALA A 319 -1.41 26.07 -9.27
N ASP A 320 -0.38 25.20 -9.24
CA ASP A 320 -0.23 23.96 -10.01
C ASP A 320 -0.94 22.77 -9.33
#